data_AF-Q2URM5-F1
#
_entry.id   AF-Q2URM5-F1
#
_cell.length_a   1.000
_cell.length_b   1.000
_cell.length_c   1.000
_cell.angle_alpha   90.00
_cell.angle_beta   90.00
_cell.angle_gamma   90.00
#
_symmetry.space_group_name_H-M   'P 1'
#
loop_
_entity.id
_entity.type
_entity.pdbx_description
1 polymer ?
#
loop_
_entity_poly.entity_id
_entity_poly.type
_entity_poly.pdbx_seq_one_letter_code
_entity_poly.pdbx_strand_id
1 'polypeptide(L)'
;MVSIWPTVETTSVNYKEMLERGLLIRHDRGLRIAMQCDGDITHFDATNPEAQKFIWQTAKKNYYDKGIKVFWLDEAEPEYSIYDFDIYRYHAGPNMQIGNIFPKEYARAFYEGMEAEGQKNIVNLLRCAWAGSQKYGALVWSGDIASSWSSFRNQLAAGLNMGLAGIPWWTTDIGGFHGGNPDDPAFRELFTRWFQWGTFCPVMRLHGDREPKPEGQPTASGSDNEVWSYGEEIYEICKKYINIREELRDYTRSLMKEAHEKGSPVIRTLFYEFPEDKAAWDIETEYMFGSKYLVVPVLEAGQRKITAYLPSGASWKSWGEDEVYEGGKTVEVACPIETMPVFVKA
;
A
#
# COMPACT_ATOMS: atom_id res chain seq x y z
N MET A 1 10.22 -11.56 0.89
CA MET A 1 9.84 -10.71 -0.27
C MET A 1 11.11 -10.03 -0.77
N VAL A 2 11.27 -9.82 -2.07
CA VAL A 2 12.41 -9.08 -2.65
C VAL A 2 11.91 -8.00 -3.59
N SER A 3 12.63 -6.87 -3.65
CA SER A 3 12.33 -5.79 -4.59
C SER A 3 12.69 -6.20 -6.02
N ILE A 4 11.82 -5.86 -6.96
CA ILE A 4 11.99 -5.96 -8.40
C ILE A 4 11.68 -4.57 -8.95
N TRP A 5 12.68 -3.97 -9.58
CA TRP A 5 12.48 -2.78 -10.37
C TRP A 5 12.28 -3.15 -11.85
N PRO A 6 11.37 -2.48 -12.57
CA PRO A 6 11.17 -2.62 -14.00
C PRO A 6 12.30 -2.02 -14.83
N THR A 7 13.32 -1.47 -14.19
CA THR A 7 14.43 -0.74 -14.78
C THR A 7 15.50 -1.67 -15.33
N VAL A 8 16.08 -1.28 -16.46
CA VAL A 8 17.24 -1.94 -17.07
C VAL A 8 18.27 -0.88 -17.40
N GLU A 9 19.33 -0.82 -16.60
CA GLU A 9 20.46 0.08 -16.82
C GLU A 9 21.25 -0.31 -18.07
N THR A 10 21.79 0.66 -18.80
CA THR A 10 22.58 0.44 -20.03
C THR A 10 23.79 -0.47 -19.87
N THR A 11 24.38 -0.54 -18.67
CA THR A 11 25.54 -1.40 -18.36
C THR A 11 25.15 -2.83 -17.95
N SER A 12 23.85 -3.10 -17.76
CA SER A 12 23.35 -4.41 -17.33
C SER A 12 23.65 -5.50 -18.37
N VAL A 13 23.95 -6.71 -17.88
CA VAL A 13 24.11 -7.91 -18.72
C VAL A 13 22.87 -8.22 -19.56
N ASN A 14 21.69 -7.77 -19.13
CA ASN A 14 20.42 -7.99 -19.84
C ASN A 14 20.12 -6.90 -20.88
N TYR A 15 20.73 -5.71 -20.77
CA TYR A 15 20.33 -4.54 -21.57
C TYR A 15 20.48 -4.79 -23.06
N LYS A 16 21.63 -5.29 -23.50
CA LYS A 16 21.90 -5.52 -24.93
C LYS A 16 20.89 -6.50 -25.54
N GLU A 17 20.62 -7.62 -24.89
CA GLU A 17 19.67 -8.61 -25.37
C GLU A 17 18.24 -8.04 -25.42
N MET A 18 17.81 -7.37 -24.35
CA MET A 18 16.48 -6.77 -24.28
C MET A 18 16.31 -5.65 -25.32
N LEU A 19 17.37 -4.89 -25.59
CA LEU A 19 17.38 -3.85 -26.61
C LEU A 19 17.25 -4.44 -28.01
N GLU A 20 18.07 -5.43 -28.35
CA GLU A 20 18.09 -6.11 -29.67
C GLU A 20 16.76 -6.82 -29.97
N ARG A 21 16.14 -7.42 -28.94
CA ARG A 21 14.83 -8.09 -29.04
C ARG A 21 13.64 -7.14 -28.92
N GLY A 22 13.86 -5.86 -28.64
CA GLY A 22 12.79 -4.86 -28.51
C GLY A 22 11.89 -5.05 -27.28
N LEU A 23 12.46 -5.53 -26.16
CA LEU A 23 11.76 -5.81 -24.90
C LEU A 23 11.72 -4.61 -23.93
N LEU A 24 12.38 -3.51 -24.29
CA LEU A 24 12.39 -2.25 -23.54
C LEU A 24 11.40 -1.26 -24.14
N ILE A 25 10.86 -0.34 -23.33
CA ILE A 25 10.05 0.78 -23.85
C ILE A 25 10.88 1.67 -24.79
N ARG A 26 10.22 2.44 -25.64
CA ARG A 26 10.87 3.32 -26.64
C ARG A 26 10.58 4.79 -26.35
N HIS A 27 11.45 5.64 -26.90
CA HIS A 27 11.26 7.08 -26.95
C HIS A 27 11.02 7.48 -28.41
N ASP A 28 9.99 8.28 -28.66
CA ASP A 28 9.71 8.84 -29.98
C ASP A 28 10.68 9.97 -30.32
N ARG A 29 11.28 10.61 -29.30
CA ARG A 29 12.25 11.71 -29.41
C ARG A 29 13.29 11.63 -28.29
N GLY A 30 14.50 12.14 -28.54
CA GLY A 30 15.56 12.21 -27.53
C GLY A 30 16.37 10.91 -27.36
N LEU A 31 17.18 10.87 -26.30
CA LEU A 31 17.91 9.65 -25.91
C LEU A 31 16.94 8.64 -25.32
N ARG A 32 17.22 7.35 -25.50
CA ARG A 32 16.42 6.27 -24.92
C ARG A 32 16.82 6.05 -23.46
N ILE A 33 16.48 7.03 -22.62
CA ILE A 33 16.77 7.05 -21.18
C ILE A 33 15.49 7.54 -20.49
N ALA A 34 14.78 6.62 -19.85
CA ALA A 34 13.49 6.87 -19.22
C ALA A 34 13.61 7.34 -17.77
N MET A 35 14.66 6.90 -17.08
CA MET A 35 14.96 7.23 -15.69
C MET A 35 16.47 7.46 -15.54
N GLN A 36 16.84 8.37 -14.64
CA GLN A 36 18.21 8.60 -14.19
C GLN A 36 18.24 8.48 -12.67
N CYS A 37 18.78 7.36 -12.19
CA CYS A 37 18.98 7.06 -10.78
C CYS A 37 20.25 6.22 -10.68
N ASP A 38 21.37 6.86 -10.36
CA ASP A 38 22.73 6.27 -10.37
C ASP A 38 23.17 5.60 -11.69
N GLY A 39 22.47 5.88 -12.80
CA GLY A 39 22.78 5.37 -14.13
C GLY A 39 21.71 5.73 -15.17
N ASP A 40 22.01 5.45 -16.44
CA ASP A 40 21.07 5.63 -17.55
C ASP A 40 20.19 4.38 -17.70
N ILE A 41 18.89 4.55 -17.47
CA ILE A 41 17.94 3.44 -17.31
C ILE A 41 16.83 3.50 -18.35
N THR A 42 16.42 2.33 -18.85
CA THR A 42 15.16 2.16 -19.60
C THR A 42 14.30 1.07 -18.98
N HIS A 43 12.99 1.30 -18.89
CA HIS A 43 12.04 0.30 -18.40
C HIS A 43 11.86 -0.87 -19.37
N PHE A 44 11.68 -2.08 -18.84
CA PHE A 44 11.11 -3.17 -19.65
C PHE A 44 9.68 -2.81 -20.07
N ASP A 45 9.25 -3.31 -21.22
CA ASP A 45 7.93 -3.04 -21.75
C ASP A 45 6.92 -4.04 -21.19
N ALA A 46 6.19 -3.66 -20.14
CA ALA A 46 5.18 -4.52 -19.54
C ALA A 46 4.07 -4.91 -20.52
N THR A 47 3.84 -4.17 -21.61
CA THR A 47 2.80 -4.50 -22.59
C THR A 47 3.26 -5.48 -23.67
N ASN A 48 4.55 -5.85 -23.67
CA ASN A 48 5.12 -6.84 -24.58
C ASN A 48 5.12 -8.23 -23.93
N PRO A 49 4.35 -9.22 -24.43
CA PRO A 49 4.32 -10.58 -23.87
C PRO A 49 5.70 -11.26 -23.82
N GLU A 50 6.59 -10.95 -24.76
CA GLU A 50 7.96 -11.50 -24.75
C GLU A 50 8.80 -10.89 -23.62
N ALA A 51 8.60 -9.60 -23.32
CA ALA A 51 9.28 -8.92 -22.23
C ALA A 51 8.75 -9.39 -20.86
N GLN A 52 7.43 -9.59 -20.73
CA GLN A 52 6.81 -10.20 -19.55
C GLN A 52 7.43 -11.57 -19.25
N LYS A 53 7.58 -12.42 -20.27
CA LYS A 53 8.23 -13.73 -20.13
C LYS A 53 9.70 -13.61 -19.75
N PHE A 54 10.43 -12.68 -20.37
CA PHE A 54 11.85 -12.46 -20.09
C PHE A 54 12.10 -12.05 -18.63
N ILE A 55 11.34 -11.05 -18.15
CA ILE A 55 11.52 -10.54 -16.78
C ILE A 55 11.12 -11.60 -15.76
N TRP A 56 10.03 -12.34 -16.00
CA TRP A 56 9.63 -13.45 -15.14
C TRP A 56 10.70 -14.54 -15.10
N GLN A 57 11.22 -15.00 -16.24
CA GLN A 57 12.24 -16.06 -16.27
C GLN A 57 13.53 -15.64 -15.54
N THR A 58 13.89 -14.37 -15.65
CA THR A 58 15.03 -13.78 -14.93
C THR A 58 14.78 -13.79 -13.43
N ALA A 59 13.63 -13.31 -12.97
CA ALA A 59 13.25 -13.33 -11.56
C ALA A 59 13.10 -14.77 -11.03
N LYS A 60 12.57 -15.68 -11.84
CA LYS A 60 12.38 -17.08 -11.47
C LYS A 60 13.71 -17.75 -11.15
N LYS A 61 14.65 -17.70 -12.11
CA LYS A 61 15.98 -18.30 -11.99
C LYS A 61 16.74 -17.75 -10.77
N ASN A 62 16.62 -16.45 -10.52
CA ASN A 62 17.45 -15.78 -9.52
C ASN A 62 16.83 -15.75 -8.11
N TYR A 63 15.50 -15.86 -8.00
CA TYR A 63 14.78 -15.69 -6.74
C TYR A 63 13.75 -16.80 -6.49
N TYR A 64 12.83 -17.03 -7.42
CA TYR A 64 11.72 -17.98 -7.21
C TYR A 64 12.20 -19.42 -6.97
N ASP A 65 13.14 -19.87 -7.79
CA ASP A 65 13.76 -21.21 -7.70
C ASP A 65 14.58 -21.37 -6.41
N LYS A 66 14.89 -20.26 -5.74
CA LYS A 66 15.57 -20.21 -4.44
C LYS A 66 14.60 -20.08 -3.26
N GLY A 67 13.30 -20.19 -3.51
CA GLY A 67 12.27 -20.22 -2.47
C GLY A 67 11.56 -18.89 -2.18
N ILE A 68 11.88 -17.81 -2.90
CA ILE A 68 11.13 -16.55 -2.77
C ILE A 68 9.74 -16.69 -3.42
N LYS A 69 8.69 -16.33 -2.68
CA LYS A 69 7.28 -16.52 -3.10
C LYS A 69 6.44 -15.24 -3.17
N VAL A 70 7.04 -14.09 -2.85
CA VAL A 70 6.40 -12.77 -2.90
C VAL A 70 7.42 -11.79 -3.46
N PHE A 71 7.00 -11.03 -4.46
CA PHE A 71 7.79 -9.98 -5.10
C PHE A 71 7.21 -8.61 -4.76
N TRP A 72 8.10 -7.66 -4.50
CA TRP A 72 7.76 -6.25 -4.45
C TRP A 72 8.07 -5.68 -5.83
N LEU A 73 7.02 -5.50 -6.62
CA LEU A 73 7.04 -4.94 -7.96
C LEU A 73 6.97 -3.42 -7.83
N ASP A 74 8.14 -2.86 -7.57
CA ASP A 74 8.34 -1.43 -7.33
C ASP A 74 8.30 -0.63 -8.64
N GLU A 75 8.23 0.70 -8.57
CA GLU A 75 8.22 1.58 -9.75
C GLU A 75 7.16 1.18 -10.79
N ALA A 76 5.96 0.82 -10.35
CA ALA A 76 4.97 0.14 -11.19
C ALA A 76 4.19 1.07 -12.14
N GLU A 77 4.36 2.39 -12.07
CA GLU A 77 3.64 3.37 -12.90
C GLU A 77 3.92 3.24 -14.41
N PRO A 78 5.16 3.15 -14.92
CA PRO A 78 6.47 3.21 -14.24
C PRO A 78 6.96 4.64 -13.98
N GLU A 79 7.83 4.82 -13.00
CA GLU A 79 8.36 6.13 -12.64
C GLU A 79 9.38 6.62 -13.69
N TYR A 80 9.01 7.71 -14.35
CA TYR A 80 9.89 8.42 -15.25
C TYR A 80 10.58 9.55 -14.50
N SER A 81 11.85 9.83 -14.83
CA SER A 81 12.50 11.05 -14.34
C SER A 81 11.76 12.32 -14.79
N ILE A 82 11.09 12.25 -15.95
CA ILE A 82 10.24 13.32 -16.47
C ILE A 82 8.96 12.68 -17.02
N TYR A 83 7.80 13.08 -16.51
CA TYR A 83 6.49 12.52 -16.92
C TYR A 83 5.95 13.12 -18.24
N ASP A 84 6.80 13.17 -19.27
CA ASP A 84 6.42 13.58 -20.63
C ASP A 84 5.77 12.39 -21.38
N PHE A 85 4.53 12.06 -21.05
CA PHE A 85 3.84 10.87 -21.56
C PHE A 85 3.81 10.75 -23.10
N ASP A 86 3.92 11.86 -23.84
CA ASP A 86 3.88 11.87 -25.30
C ASP A 86 5.18 11.42 -25.98
N ILE A 87 6.30 11.36 -25.25
CA ILE A 87 7.57 10.84 -25.79
C ILE A 87 7.71 9.33 -25.60
N TYR A 88 6.95 8.71 -24.72
CA TYR A 88 7.07 7.28 -24.43
C TYR A 88 6.17 6.41 -25.31
N ARG A 89 6.70 5.28 -25.76
CA ARG A 89 5.97 4.29 -26.57
C ARG A 89 6.21 2.88 -26.06
N TYR A 90 5.12 2.14 -25.92
CA TYR A 90 5.14 0.72 -25.58
C TYR A 90 4.81 -0.13 -26.81
N HIS A 91 4.93 -1.44 -26.67
CA HIS A 91 4.63 -2.44 -27.69
C HIS A 91 3.16 -2.36 -28.11
N ALA A 92 2.24 -2.21 -27.15
CA ALA A 92 0.81 -2.09 -27.43
C ALA A 92 0.39 -0.73 -28.02
N GLY A 93 1.23 0.31 -27.95
CA GLY A 93 0.91 1.64 -28.50
C GLY A 93 1.64 2.81 -27.83
N PRO A 94 1.35 4.05 -28.25
CA PRO A 94 1.85 5.26 -27.59
C PRO A 94 1.37 5.33 -26.13
N ASN A 95 2.23 5.79 -25.21
CA ASN A 95 1.87 5.91 -23.80
C ASN A 95 0.63 6.81 -23.60
N MET A 96 0.50 7.93 -24.33
CA MET A 96 -0.70 8.78 -24.30
C MET A 96 -2.03 8.06 -24.57
N GLN A 97 -2.03 6.89 -25.22
CA GLN A 97 -3.25 6.12 -25.49
C GLN A 97 -3.46 4.97 -24.50
N ILE A 98 -2.38 4.31 -24.06
CA ILE A 98 -2.46 3.04 -23.33
C ILE A 98 -1.64 3.00 -22.04
N GLY A 99 -0.98 4.09 -21.66
CA GLY A 99 0.06 4.15 -20.62
C GLY A 99 -0.38 3.56 -19.29
N ASN A 100 -1.60 3.88 -18.88
CA ASN A 100 -2.19 3.43 -17.61
C ASN A 100 -2.29 1.90 -17.47
N ILE A 101 -2.19 1.12 -18.55
CA ILE A 101 -2.25 -0.35 -18.46
C ILE A 101 -0.95 -0.97 -17.93
N PHE A 102 0.18 -0.24 -17.95
CA PHE A 102 1.49 -0.74 -17.55
C PHE A 102 1.50 -1.47 -16.20
N PRO A 103 1.04 -0.88 -15.08
CA PRO A 103 1.05 -1.55 -13.77
C PRO A 103 0.28 -2.87 -13.74
N LYS A 104 -0.83 -2.95 -14.47
CA LYS A 104 -1.63 -4.17 -14.58
C LYS A 104 -0.87 -5.27 -15.31
N GLU A 105 -0.22 -4.94 -16.42
CA GLU A 105 0.56 -5.91 -17.18
C GLU A 105 1.85 -6.32 -16.46
N TYR A 106 2.42 -5.43 -15.65
CA TYR A 106 3.54 -5.77 -14.76
C TYR A 106 3.10 -6.77 -13.68
N ALA A 107 1.95 -6.54 -13.03
CA ALA A 107 1.34 -7.49 -12.10
C ALA A 107 1.13 -8.86 -12.77
N ARG A 108 0.55 -8.84 -13.98
CA ARG A 108 0.22 -10.02 -14.76
C ARG A 108 1.45 -10.87 -15.07
N ALA A 109 2.56 -10.25 -15.48
CA ALA A 109 3.80 -10.94 -15.82
C ALA A 109 4.29 -11.86 -14.68
N PHE A 110 4.26 -11.36 -13.45
CA PHE A 110 4.67 -12.13 -12.28
C PHE A 110 3.58 -13.09 -11.82
N TYR A 111 2.32 -12.68 -11.82
CA TYR A 111 1.21 -13.54 -11.41
C TYR A 111 1.10 -14.79 -12.27
N GLU A 112 0.96 -14.63 -13.59
CA GLU A 112 0.84 -15.76 -14.53
C GLU A 112 2.13 -16.61 -14.54
N GLY A 113 3.29 -15.97 -14.37
CA GLY A 113 4.56 -16.67 -14.22
C GLY A 113 4.60 -17.58 -12.98
N MET A 114 4.22 -17.06 -11.82
CA MET A 114 4.17 -17.83 -10.57
C MET A 114 3.10 -18.92 -10.60
N GLU A 115 1.95 -18.65 -11.23
CA GLU A 115 0.86 -19.61 -11.42
C GLU A 115 1.29 -20.77 -12.33
N ALA A 116 2.04 -20.50 -13.39
CA ALA A 116 2.59 -21.54 -14.27
C ALA A 116 3.55 -22.50 -13.56
N GLU A 117 4.21 -22.05 -12.48
CA GLU A 117 5.03 -22.90 -11.60
C GLU A 117 4.21 -23.62 -10.51
N GLY A 118 2.88 -23.50 -10.54
CA GLY A 118 1.95 -24.17 -9.64
C GLY A 118 1.70 -23.43 -8.31
N GLN A 119 2.17 -22.19 -8.14
CA GLN A 119 1.86 -21.42 -6.93
C GLN A 119 0.37 -21.04 -6.89
N LYS A 120 -0.24 -21.20 -5.72
CA LYS A 120 -1.60 -20.75 -5.42
C LYS A 120 -1.57 -19.57 -4.45
N ASN A 121 -2.68 -18.82 -4.37
CA ASN A 121 -2.84 -17.68 -3.47
C ASN A 121 -1.71 -16.65 -3.63
N ILE A 122 -1.39 -16.31 -4.87
CA ILE A 122 -0.31 -15.39 -5.22
C ILE A 122 -0.68 -13.97 -4.78
N VAL A 123 0.25 -13.31 -4.11
CA VAL A 123 0.19 -11.89 -3.76
C VAL A 123 1.56 -11.28 -4.02
N ASN A 124 1.59 -10.12 -4.64
CA ASN A 124 2.78 -9.31 -4.87
C ASN A 124 2.47 -7.87 -4.46
N LEU A 125 3.46 -7.18 -3.92
CA LEU A 125 3.35 -5.77 -3.51
C LEU A 125 3.60 -4.88 -4.74
N LEU A 126 2.66 -4.01 -5.11
CA LEU A 126 2.70 -3.15 -6.30
C LEU A 126 2.52 -1.68 -5.96
N ARG A 127 3.28 -0.78 -6.59
CA ARG A 127 3.18 0.67 -6.28
C ARG A 127 1.97 1.33 -6.93
N CYS A 128 1.54 0.76 -8.04
CA CYS A 128 0.52 1.30 -8.90
C CYS A 128 -0.39 0.18 -9.42
N ALA A 129 -1.58 0.56 -9.88
CA ALA A 129 -2.58 -0.36 -10.39
C ALA A 129 -3.45 0.30 -11.47
N TRP A 130 -4.15 -0.54 -12.23
CA TRP A 130 -5.21 -0.11 -13.14
C TRP A 130 -6.41 -1.06 -13.03
N ALA A 131 -7.49 -0.75 -13.75
CA ALA A 131 -8.71 -1.54 -13.73
C ALA A 131 -8.44 -3.03 -14.04
N GLY A 132 -8.72 -3.88 -13.05
CA GLY A 132 -8.51 -5.33 -13.14
C GLY A 132 -7.19 -5.84 -12.55
N SER A 133 -6.31 -4.98 -12.01
CA SER A 133 -5.07 -5.41 -11.35
C SER A 133 -5.32 -6.36 -10.17
N GLN A 134 -6.45 -6.26 -9.48
CA GLN A 134 -6.82 -7.17 -8.39
C GLN A 134 -6.88 -8.64 -8.81
N LYS A 135 -7.13 -8.92 -10.11
CA LYS A 135 -7.10 -10.28 -10.66
C LYS A 135 -5.71 -10.92 -10.57
N TYR A 136 -4.66 -10.10 -10.61
CA TYR A 136 -3.26 -10.54 -10.63
C TYR A 136 -2.59 -10.42 -9.26
N GLY A 137 -3.38 -10.53 -8.19
CA GLY A 137 -2.87 -10.57 -6.82
C GLY A 137 -2.11 -9.30 -6.40
N ALA A 138 -2.52 -8.15 -6.93
CA ALA A 138 -1.88 -6.87 -6.66
C ALA A 138 -2.27 -6.34 -5.26
N LEU A 139 -1.36 -6.49 -4.29
CA LEU A 139 -1.38 -5.74 -3.04
C LEU A 139 -0.79 -4.35 -3.32
N VAL A 140 -1.62 -3.33 -3.42
CA VAL A 140 -1.16 -1.97 -3.74
C VAL A 140 -0.71 -1.25 -2.48
N TRP A 141 0.41 -0.53 -2.52
CA TRP A 141 0.70 0.49 -1.51
C TRP A 141 0.78 1.89 -2.11
N SER A 142 0.62 2.90 -1.26
CA SER A 142 0.47 4.30 -1.67
C SER A 142 1.73 5.02 -2.16
N GLY A 143 2.87 4.32 -2.28
CA GLY A 143 4.14 4.91 -2.71
C GLY A 143 4.77 5.87 -1.69
N ASP A 144 5.64 6.72 -2.22
CA ASP A 144 6.73 7.39 -1.52
C ASP A 144 6.28 8.73 -0.90
N ILE A 145 5.36 8.63 0.05
CA ILE A 145 4.73 9.79 0.69
C ILE A 145 5.60 10.37 1.81
N ALA A 146 5.47 11.68 2.07
CA ALA A 146 6.12 12.31 3.22
C ALA A 146 5.57 11.78 4.55
N SER A 147 6.44 11.66 5.56
CA SER A 147 6.08 11.36 6.95
C SER A 147 5.43 12.57 7.61
N SER A 148 4.14 12.79 7.34
CA SER A 148 3.39 13.95 7.84
C SER A 148 1.92 13.62 8.15
N TRP A 149 1.30 14.43 9.00
CA TRP A 149 -0.13 14.31 9.33
C TRP A 149 -1.06 14.56 8.13
N SER A 150 -0.68 15.43 7.20
CA SER A 150 -1.44 15.63 5.96
C SER A 150 -1.37 14.39 5.07
N SER A 151 -0.18 13.80 4.90
CA SER A 151 -0.04 12.53 4.17
C SER A 151 -0.88 11.43 4.80
N PHE A 152 -0.86 11.32 6.13
CA PHE A 152 -1.65 10.32 6.86
C PHE A 152 -3.16 10.48 6.59
N ARG A 153 -3.70 11.69 6.68
CA ARG A 153 -5.11 11.97 6.32
C ARG A 153 -5.43 11.59 4.88
N ASN A 154 -4.56 11.96 3.94
CA ASN A 154 -4.75 11.62 2.53
C ASN A 154 -4.78 10.10 2.31
N GLN A 155 -4.01 9.33 3.10
CA GLN A 155 -3.96 7.88 2.96
C GLN A 155 -5.26 7.18 3.40
N LEU A 156 -5.97 7.73 4.39
CA LEU A 156 -7.30 7.20 4.75
C LEU A 156 -8.24 7.30 3.54
N ALA A 157 -8.33 8.49 2.94
CA ALA A 157 -9.17 8.71 1.76
C ALA A 157 -8.72 7.87 0.56
N ALA A 158 -7.41 7.75 0.32
CA ALA A 158 -6.85 6.95 -0.78
C ALA A 158 -7.18 5.46 -0.61
N GLY A 159 -7.00 4.90 0.57
CA GLY A 159 -7.29 3.49 0.85
C GLY A 159 -8.77 3.14 0.67
N LEU A 160 -9.68 4.00 1.16
CA LEU A 160 -11.12 3.80 1.00
C LEU A 160 -11.54 3.85 -0.48
N ASN A 161 -11.02 4.82 -1.24
CA ASN A 161 -11.29 4.92 -2.66
C ASN A 161 -10.68 3.78 -3.48
N MET A 162 -9.49 3.28 -3.11
CA MET A 162 -8.90 2.08 -3.72
C MET A 162 -9.76 0.84 -3.48
N GLY A 163 -10.31 0.70 -2.28
CA GLY A 163 -11.32 -0.31 -1.98
C GLY A 163 -12.53 -0.22 -2.91
N LEU A 164 -13.15 0.96 -3.00
CA LEU A 164 -14.30 1.22 -3.88
C LEU A 164 -13.98 1.03 -5.37
N ALA A 165 -12.75 1.29 -5.79
CA ALA A 165 -12.25 1.04 -7.15
C ALA A 165 -12.03 -0.46 -7.45
N GLY A 166 -12.27 -1.34 -6.49
CA GLY A 166 -12.17 -2.79 -6.64
C GLY A 166 -10.77 -3.34 -6.38
N ILE A 167 -9.91 -2.61 -5.66
CA ILE A 167 -8.59 -3.07 -5.20
C ILE A 167 -8.67 -3.33 -3.68
N PRO A 168 -9.09 -4.54 -3.25
CA PRO A 168 -9.30 -4.85 -1.84
C PRO A 168 -7.98 -5.05 -1.06
N TRP A 169 -6.88 -5.33 -1.75
CA TRP A 169 -5.56 -5.51 -1.17
C TRP A 169 -4.80 -4.19 -1.28
N TRP A 170 -4.82 -3.42 -0.20
CA TRP A 170 -4.17 -2.12 -0.14
C TRP A 170 -3.46 -1.91 1.21
N THR A 171 -2.40 -1.11 1.24
CA THR A 171 -1.64 -0.76 2.45
C THR A 171 -0.90 0.58 2.28
N THR A 172 -0.24 1.05 3.34
CA THR A 172 0.73 2.14 3.29
C THR A 172 2.08 1.69 3.84
N ASP A 173 3.04 2.61 3.81
CA ASP A 173 4.19 2.61 4.72
C ASP A 173 3.72 3.17 6.06
N ILE A 174 3.76 2.36 7.14
CA ILE A 174 3.43 2.87 8.48
C ILE A 174 4.45 3.94 8.88
N GLY A 175 3.96 5.15 9.12
CA GLY A 175 4.76 6.34 9.41
C GLY A 175 5.06 7.22 8.19
N GLY A 176 4.68 6.80 6.97
CA GLY A 176 5.10 7.44 5.73
C GLY A 176 6.48 6.96 5.26
N PHE A 177 6.91 7.39 4.08
CA PHE A 177 8.17 6.96 3.47
C PHE A 177 9.32 7.90 3.84
N HIS A 178 9.27 9.17 3.42
CA HIS A 178 10.38 10.12 3.56
C HIS A 178 10.31 11.00 4.82
N GLY A 179 11.48 11.39 5.35
CA GLY A 179 11.64 12.50 6.31
C GLY A 179 11.30 12.20 7.77
N GLY A 180 10.96 10.95 8.09
CA GLY A 180 10.69 10.52 9.47
C GLY A 180 11.97 10.19 10.22
N ASN A 181 12.22 10.85 11.35
CA ASN A 181 13.37 10.58 12.22
C ASN A 181 12.93 9.84 13.50
N PRO A 182 13.34 8.58 13.73
CA PRO A 182 12.98 7.80 14.91
C PRO A 182 13.35 8.45 16.25
N ASP A 183 14.25 9.44 16.28
CA ASP A 183 14.61 10.20 17.49
C ASP A 183 13.76 11.46 17.73
N ASP A 184 12.96 11.88 16.75
CA ASP A 184 12.07 13.04 16.87
C ASP A 184 10.74 12.65 17.58
N PRO A 185 10.43 13.25 18.75
CA PRO A 185 9.15 13.01 19.44
C PRO A 185 7.91 13.31 18.60
N ALA A 186 7.96 14.29 17.69
CA ALA A 186 6.82 14.63 16.83
C ALA A 186 6.57 13.52 15.80
N PHE A 187 7.64 12.98 15.20
CA PHE A 187 7.55 11.82 14.30
C PHE A 187 7.09 10.57 15.05
N ARG A 188 7.60 10.33 16.26
CA ARG A 188 7.18 9.23 17.12
C ARG A 188 5.67 9.21 17.39
N GLU A 189 5.04 10.37 17.62
CA GLU A 189 3.58 10.46 17.75
C GLU A 189 2.87 10.08 16.45
N LEU A 190 3.31 10.65 15.31
CA LEU A 190 2.76 10.32 13.98
C LEU A 190 2.88 8.83 13.69
N PHE A 191 4.07 8.26 13.85
CA PHE A 191 4.37 6.85 13.69
C PHE A 191 3.43 5.99 14.54
N THR A 192 3.27 6.34 15.81
CA THR A 192 2.40 5.62 16.73
C THR A 192 0.96 5.62 16.22
N ARG A 193 0.38 6.78 15.87
CA ARG A 193 -1.00 6.84 15.35
C ARG A 193 -1.17 6.10 14.03
N TRP A 194 -0.17 6.16 13.15
CA TRP A 194 -0.17 5.44 11.89
C TRP A 194 -0.09 3.92 12.11
N PHE A 195 0.69 3.46 13.09
CA PHE A 195 0.81 2.05 13.45
C PHE A 195 -0.52 1.49 13.99
N GLN A 196 -1.20 2.29 14.81
CA GLN A 196 -2.55 1.96 15.31
C GLN A 196 -3.53 1.78 14.16
N TRP A 197 -3.56 2.73 13.22
CA TRP A 197 -4.41 2.64 12.04
C TRP A 197 -4.04 1.47 11.12
N GLY A 198 -2.74 1.25 10.86
CA GLY A 198 -2.22 0.18 10.01
C GLY A 198 -2.60 -1.23 10.48
N THR A 199 -2.89 -1.40 11.77
CA THR A 199 -3.44 -2.66 12.33
C THR A 199 -4.79 -3.04 11.71
N PHE A 200 -5.58 -2.03 11.37
CA PHE A 200 -6.93 -2.13 10.80
C PHE A 200 -6.96 -1.87 9.28
N CYS A 201 -5.79 -1.80 8.64
CA CYS A 201 -5.69 -1.83 7.18
C CYS A 201 -5.75 -3.26 6.64
N PRO A 202 -6.02 -3.45 5.33
CA PRO A 202 -6.08 -4.78 4.72
C PRO A 202 -4.78 -5.58 4.97
N VAL A 203 -3.63 -4.93 4.83
CA VAL A 203 -2.32 -5.45 5.24
C VAL A 203 -1.68 -4.47 6.21
N MET A 204 -1.02 -4.99 7.25
CA MET A 204 -0.23 -4.22 8.21
C MET A 204 1.24 -4.34 7.82
N ARG A 205 1.83 -3.26 7.30
CA ARG A 205 3.21 -3.25 6.78
C ARG A 205 3.98 -2.04 7.29
N LEU A 206 5.09 -2.29 7.97
CA LEU A 206 6.05 -1.28 8.38
C LEU A 206 7.14 -1.14 7.31
N HIS A 207 7.32 0.07 6.79
CA HIS A 207 8.36 0.44 5.85
C HIS A 207 8.61 1.95 5.94
N GLY A 208 9.70 2.43 5.33
CA GLY A 208 10.05 3.83 5.26
C GLY A 208 11.56 4.04 5.14
N ASP A 209 11.92 5.21 4.66
CA ASP A 209 13.29 5.67 4.46
C ASP A 209 13.60 6.74 5.52
N ARG A 210 14.13 6.26 6.66
CA ARG A 210 14.22 7.03 7.89
C ARG A 210 15.44 7.92 7.95
N GLU A 211 15.28 9.08 8.56
CA GLU A 211 16.36 10.00 8.90
C GLU A 211 17.00 9.63 10.26
N PRO A 212 18.25 10.03 10.52
CA PRO A 212 19.18 10.64 9.57
C PRO A 212 19.74 9.63 8.58
N LYS A 213 19.82 10.00 7.31
CA LYS A 213 20.61 9.28 6.30
C LYS A 213 22.11 9.59 6.41
N PRO A 214 23.00 8.68 5.94
CA PRO A 214 24.40 8.99 5.75
C PRO A 214 24.61 10.23 4.86
N GLU A 215 25.39 11.19 5.35
CA GLU A 215 25.62 12.46 4.65
C GLU A 215 26.27 12.24 3.27
N GLY A 216 25.75 12.93 2.25
CA GLY A 216 26.25 12.85 0.87
C GLY A 216 25.92 11.55 0.12
N GLN A 217 25.10 10.67 0.70
CA GLN A 217 24.72 9.39 0.07
C GLN A 217 23.19 9.25 0.02
N PRO A 218 22.51 9.95 -0.89
CA PRO A 218 21.04 9.97 -0.94
C PRO A 218 20.42 8.58 -1.19
N THR A 219 21.15 7.69 -1.88
CA THR A 219 20.75 6.31 -2.19
C THR A 219 21.22 5.29 -1.15
N ALA A 220 21.91 5.71 -0.09
CA ALA A 220 22.21 4.83 1.03
C ALA A 220 20.96 4.50 1.84
N SER A 221 21.03 3.39 2.58
CA SER A 221 20.01 3.00 3.55
C SER A 221 19.73 4.14 4.52
N GLY A 222 18.45 4.37 4.80
CA GLY A 222 18.01 5.19 5.93
C GLY A 222 18.35 4.53 7.28
N SER A 223 17.98 5.25 8.34
CA SER A 223 18.10 4.84 9.75
C SER A 223 17.20 3.63 10.09
N ASP A 224 17.35 3.12 11.32
CA ASP A 224 16.60 1.98 11.84
C ASP A 224 15.08 2.22 11.78
N ASN A 225 14.30 1.16 11.55
CA ASN A 225 12.85 1.25 11.40
C ASN A 225 12.09 0.11 12.10
N GLU A 226 12.76 -0.68 12.92
CA GLU A 226 12.12 -1.71 13.71
C GLU A 226 11.32 -1.10 14.87
N VAL A 227 10.34 -1.84 15.39
CA VAL A 227 9.42 -1.32 16.43
C VAL A 227 10.11 -0.94 17.74
N TRP A 228 11.31 -1.47 18.00
CA TRP A 228 12.13 -1.12 19.17
C TRP A 228 12.99 0.13 18.95
N SER A 229 13.07 0.65 17.73
CA SER A 229 13.88 1.83 17.37
C SER A 229 13.23 3.16 17.76
N TYR A 230 12.02 3.11 18.32
CA TYR A 230 11.20 4.27 18.67
C TYR A 230 11.10 4.53 20.18
N GLY A 231 11.87 3.78 20.99
CA GLY A 231 11.85 3.86 22.45
C GLY A 231 10.83 2.91 23.11
N GLU A 232 11.02 2.65 24.41
CA GLU A 232 10.32 1.60 25.15
C GLU A 232 8.80 1.77 25.19
N GLU A 233 8.32 2.99 25.43
CA GLU A 233 6.88 3.29 25.47
C GLU A 233 6.19 2.95 24.15
N ILE A 234 6.80 3.36 23.03
CA ILE A 234 6.25 3.12 21.69
C ILE A 234 6.38 1.65 21.29
N TYR A 235 7.45 0.99 21.71
CA TYR A 235 7.61 -0.45 21.52
C TYR A 235 6.47 -1.24 22.15
N GLU A 236 6.11 -0.95 23.41
CA GLU A 236 5.00 -1.65 24.07
C GLU A 236 3.64 -1.34 23.41
N ILE A 237 3.44 -0.12 22.89
CA ILE A 237 2.27 0.20 22.06
C ILE A 237 2.29 -0.64 20.77
N CYS A 238 3.40 -0.67 20.02
CA CYS A 238 3.51 -1.46 18.79
C CYS A 238 3.24 -2.94 19.03
N LYS A 239 3.80 -3.50 20.10
CA LYS A 239 3.59 -4.88 20.52
C LYS A 239 2.12 -5.18 20.84
N LYS A 240 1.41 -4.29 21.54
CA LYS A 240 -0.04 -4.39 21.75
C LYS A 240 -0.79 -4.50 20.42
N TYR A 241 -0.47 -3.64 19.45
CA TYR A 241 -1.17 -3.62 18.17
C TYR A 241 -0.79 -4.78 17.24
N ILE A 242 0.45 -5.29 17.32
CA ILE A 242 0.84 -6.55 16.67
C ILE A 242 0.01 -7.71 17.22
N ASN A 243 -0.17 -7.79 18.55
CA ASN A 243 -1.01 -8.84 19.15
C ASN A 243 -2.47 -8.73 18.71
N ILE A 244 -3.03 -7.51 18.68
CA ILE A 244 -4.38 -7.26 18.14
C ILE A 244 -4.46 -7.72 16.67
N ARG A 245 -3.45 -7.45 15.84
CA ARG A 245 -3.41 -7.91 14.44
C ARG A 245 -3.45 -9.43 14.35
N GLU A 246 -2.71 -10.13 15.19
CA GLU A 246 -2.72 -11.59 15.23
C GLU A 246 -4.05 -12.16 15.74
N GLU A 247 -4.68 -11.54 16.74
CA GLU A 247 -6.03 -11.90 17.20
C GLU A 247 -7.08 -11.71 16.10
N LEU A 248 -6.94 -10.66 15.29
CA LEU A 248 -7.82 -10.36 14.16
C LEU A 248 -7.50 -11.18 12.90
N ARG A 249 -6.51 -12.08 12.92
CA ARG A 249 -6.03 -12.75 11.70
C ARG A 249 -7.11 -13.57 11.00
N ASP A 250 -7.92 -14.31 11.76
CA ASP A 250 -8.99 -15.13 11.17
C ASP A 250 -10.17 -14.28 10.69
N TYR A 251 -10.51 -13.20 11.40
CA TYR A 251 -11.48 -12.22 10.92
C TYR A 251 -10.98 -11.56 9.62
N THR A 252 -9.73 -11.12 9.57
CA THR A 252 -9.12 -10.52 8.37
C THR A 252 -9.13 -11.51 7.20
N ARG A 253 -8.82 -12.79 7.43
CA ARG A 253 -8.94 -13.84 6.39
C ARG A 253 -10.36 -14.01 5.89
N SER A 254 -11.36 -13.89 6.77
CA SER A 254 -12.77 -13.92 6.36
C SER A 254 -13.13 -12.74 5.46
N LEU A 255 -12.60 -11.54 5.73
CA LEU A 255 -12.77 -10.37 4.87
C LEU A 255 -12.07 -10.53 3.52
N MET A 256 -10.86 -11.08 3.51
CA MET A 256 -10.13 -11.38 2.27
C MET A 256 -10.86 -12.42 1.41
N LYS A 257 -11.49 -13.42 2.05
CA LYS A 257 -12.36 -14.38 1.37
C LYS A 257 -13.61 -13.71 0.82
N GLU A 258 -14.25 -12.83 1.58
CA GLU A 258 -15.40 -12.06 1.10
C GLU A 258 -15.04 -11.18 -0.10
N ALA A 259 -13.88 -10.53 -0.06
CA ALA A 259 -13.35 -9.76 -1.18
C ALA A 259 -13.16 -10.62 -2.43
N HIS A 260 -12.63 -11.84 -2.27
CA HIS A 260 -12.49 -12.81 -3.36
C HIS A 260 -13.83 -13.26 -3.96
N GLU A 261 -14.83 -13.53 -3.11
CA GLU A 261 -16.13 -14.09 -3.54
C GLU A 261 -17.10 -13.04 -4.07
N LYS A 262 -17.06 -11.82 -3.52
CA LYS A 262 -18.08 -10.78 -3.75
C LYS A 262 -17.54 -9.46 -4.29
N GLY A 263 -16.22 -9.26 -4.26
CA GLY A 263 -15.61 -7.97 -4.59
C GLY A 263 -15.74 -6.92 -3.47
N SER A 264 -16.17 -7.30 -2.26
CA SER A 264 -16.27 -6.38 -1.12
C SER A 264 -14.89 -5.81 -0.75
N PRO A 265 -14.74 -4.50 -0.53
CA PRO A 265 -13.53 -3.94 0.05
C PRO A 265 -13.27 -4.48 1.46
N VAL A 266 -12.01 -4.49 1.90
CA VAL A 266 -11.65 -4.90 3.27
C VAL A 266 -11.84 -3.75 4.26
N ILE A 267 -11.39 -2.55 3.88
CA ILE A 267 -11.75 -1.29 4.54
C ILE A 267 -12.86 -0.63 3.73
N ARG A 268 -13.91 -0.18 4.38
CA ARG A 268 -15.17 0.22 3.75
C ARG A 268 -15.58 1.59 4.25
N THR A 269 -16.04 2.45 3.35
CA THR A 269 -16.69 3.71 3.75
C THR A 269 -17.94 3.40 4.58
N LEU A 270 -18.37 4.33 5.42
CA LEU A 270 -19.56 4.09 6.25
C LEU A 270 -20.80 3.86 5.38
N PHE A 271 -20.98 4.63 4.30
CA PHE A 271 -22.10 4.44 3.37
C PHE A 271 -22.14 3.06 2.69
N TYR A 272 -21.00 2.37 2.57
CA TYR A 272 -20.98 1.02 2.00
C TYR A 272 -21.70 0.03 2.92
N GLU A 273 -21.54 0.18 4.24
CA GLU A 273 -22.18 -0.69 5.24
C GLU A 273 -23.54 -0.16 5.71
N PHE A 274 -23.76 1.16 5.64
CA PHE A 274 -24.94 1.85 6.15
C PHE A 274 -25.52 2.81 5.09
N PRO A 275 -25.95 2.31 3.91
CA PRO A 275 -26.36 3.17 2.79
C PRO A 275 -27.64 4.00 3.09
N GLU A 276 -28.50 3.52 3.98
CA GLU A 276 -29.73 4.22 4.40
C GLU A 276 -29.48 5.33 5.42
N ASP A 277 -28.29 5.35 6.02
CA ASP A 277 -27.88 6.38 6.96
C ASP A 277 -27.29 7.57 6.20
N LYS A 278 -28.03 8.68 6.17
CA LYS A 278 -27.59 9.88 5.42
C LYS A 278 -26.27 10.44 5.95
N ALA A 279 -26.01 10.37 7.25
CA ALA A 279 -24.76 10.89 7.81
C ALA A 279 -23.56 10.04 7.36
N ALA A 280 -23.75 8.73 7.14
CA ALA A 280 -22.68 7.83 6.70
C ALA A 280 -22.10 8.17 5.31
N TRP A 281 -22.80 8.99 4.52
CA TRP A 281 -22.32 9.50 3.22
C TRP A 281 -21.38 10.71 3.35
N ASP A 282 -21.47 11.46 4.45
CA ASP A 282 -20.70 12.70 4.67
C ASP A 282 -19.48 12.49 5.57
N ILE A 283 -19.40 11.38 6.30
CA ILE A 283 -18.28 11.08 7.21
C ILE A 283 -17.09 10.51 6.43
N GLU A 284 -15.96 11.23 6.48
CA GLU A 284 -14.71 10.88 5.79
C GLU A 284 -13.57 10.47 6.75
N THR A 285 -13.76 10.68 8.06
CA THR A 285 -12.73 10.49 9.09
C THR A 285 -12.81 9.12 9.78
N GLU A 286 -13.78 8.30 9.39
CA GLU A 286 -14.10 7.02 10.02
C GLU A 286 -14.42 5.99 8.95
N TYR A 287 -14.18 4.71 9.26
CA TYR A 287 -14.45 3.65 8.31
C TYR A 287 -14.77 2.33 9.00
N MET A 288 -15.32 1.42 8.23
CA MET A 288 -15.61 0.06 8.67
C MET A 288 -14.49 -0.89 8.24
N PHE A 289 -13.86 -1.58 9.20
CA PHE A 289 -12.96 -2.71 8.91
C PHE A 289 -13.79 -4.00 8.84
N GLY A 290 -14.15 -4.36 7.61
CA GLY A 290 -15.22 -5.32 7.35
C GLY A 290 -16.56 -4.86 7.90
N SER A 291 -17.45 -5.78 8.25
CA SER A 291 -18.80 -5.44 8.75
C SER A 291 -18.89 -5.28 10.28
N LYS A 292 -17.78 -5.51 11.02
CA LYS A 292 -17.79 -5.65 12.49
C LYS A 292 -17.20 -4.47 13.25
N TYR A 293 -16.12 -3.85 12.75
CA TYR A 293 -15.36 -2.86 13.51
C TYR A 293 -15.47 -1.48 12.85
N LEU A 294 -16.00 -0.50 13.59
CA LEU A 294 -15.92 0.91 13.23
C LEU A 294 -14.61 1.48 13.78
N VAL A 295 -13.76 1.98 12.89
CA VAL A 295 -12.43 2.47 13.21
C VAL A 295 -12.43 3.99 13.10
N VAL A 296 -11.89 4.66 14.12
CA VAL A 296 -11.82 6.12 14.22
C VAL A 296 -10.34 6.53 14.36
N PRO A 297 -9.61 6.68 13.25
CA PRO A 297 -8.20 7.09 13.29
C PRO A 297 -8.00 8.45 13.93
N VAL A 298 -6.93 8.59 14.72
CA VAL A 298 -6.50 9.89 15.26
C VAL A 298 -5.61 10.56 14.21
N LEU A 299 -6.12 11.61 13.58
CA LEU A 299 -5.54 12.20 12.37
C LEU A 299 -4.86 13.55 12.60
N GLU A 300 -4.71 13.97 13.85
CA GLU A 300 -4.09 15.23 14.26
C GLU A 300 -3.09 15.04 15.41
N ALA A 301 -2.03 15.86 15.39
CA ALA A 301 -0.99 15.87 16.42
C ALA A 301 -1.55 16.30 17.78
N GLY A 302 -1.07 15.68 18.87
CA GLY A 302 -1.47 16.03 20.24
C GLY A 302 -2.93 15.69 20.60
N GLN A 303 -3.73 15.14 19.69
CA GLN A 303 -5.14 14.85 19.95
C GLN A 303 -5.27 13.70 20.97
N ARG A 304 -6.08 13.92 22.03
CA ARG A 304 -6.36 12.95 23.11
C ARG A 304 -7.84 12.71 23.37
N LYS A 305 -8.70 13.43 22.65
CA LYS A 305 -10.15 13.21 22.55
C LYS A 305 -10.58 13.41 21.11
N ILE A 306 -11.55 12.62 20.65
CA ILE A 306 -12.08 12.71 19.30
C ILE A 306 -13.59 12.55 19.31
N THR A 307 -14.24 13.23 18.38
CA THR A 307 -15.67 13.12 18.12
C THR A 307 -15.87 12.02 17.08
N ALA A 308 -16.64 10.99 17.43
CA ALA A 308 -16.92 9.85 16.56
C ALA A 308 -18.43 9.75 16.25
N TYR A 309 -18.78 9.52 14.99
CA TYR A 309 -20.15 9.21 14.59
C TYR A 309 -20.40 7.70 14.64
N LEU A 310 -21.40 7.28 15.40
CA LEU A 310 -21.81 5.88 15.47
C LEU A 310 -22.97 5.66 14.49
N PRO A 311 -22.80 4.91 13.37
CA PRO A 311 -23.85 4.73 12.38
C PRO A 311 -25.14 4.16 12.97
N SER A 312 -26.28 4.62 12.46
CA SER A 312 -27.60 4.09 12.79
C SER A 312 -27.80 2.67 12.25
N GLY A 313 -28.86 1.99 12.72
CA GLY A 313 -29.15 0.61 12.35
C GLY A 313 -28.34 -0.46 13.09
N ALA A 314 -27.50 -0.05 14.05
CA ALA A 314 -26.81 -0.95 14.98
C ALA A 314 -26.56 -0.30 16.34
N SER A 315 -26.29 -1.13 17.35
CA SER A 315 -25.65 -0.68 18.59
C SER A 315 -24.15 -0.93 18.52
N TRP A 316 -23.40 -0.13 19.27
CA TRP A 316 -21.95 -0.10 19.22
C TRP A 316 -21.37 -0.27 20.61
N LYS A 317 -20.29 -1.05 20.72
CA LYS A 317 -19.58 -1.28 21.97
C LYS A 317 -18.15 -0.80 21.81
N SER A 318 -17.66 0.06 22.69
CA SER A 318 -16.24 0.46 22.69
C SER A 318 -15.37 -0.79 22.86
N TRP A 319 -14.30 -0.92 22.07
CA TRP A 319 -13.49 -2.13 22.10
C TRP A 319 -12.81 -2.29 23.46
N GLY A 320 -13.17 -3.37 24.16
CA GLY A 320 -12.57 -3.72 25.45
C GLY A 320 -13.31 -3.14 26.66
N GLU A 321 -14.39 -2.39 26.44
CA GLU A 321 -15.24 -1.82 27.47
C GLU A 321 -16.65 -2.38 27.34
N ASP A 322 -17.42 -2.43 28.43
CA ASP A 322 -18.80 -2.93 28.44
C ASP A 322 -19.86 -1.89 28.04
N GLU A 323 -19.45 -0.64 27.81
CA GLU A 323 -20.35 0.44 27.44
C GLU A 323 -20.95 0.22 26.04
N VAL A 324 -22.28 0.27 25.98
CA VAL A 324 -23.06 0.14 24.74
C VAL A 324 -23.68 1.49 24.40
N TYR A 325 -23.44 1.91 23.17
CA TYR A 325 -23.96 3.12 22.57
C TYR A 325 -25.04 2.77 21.54
N GLU A 326 -26.12 3.55 21.54
CA GLU A 326 -27.08 3.53 20.43
C GLU A 326 -26.46 4.20 19.20
N GLY A 327 -26.66 3.59 18.02
CA GLY A 327 -26.29 4.21 16.75
C GLY A 327 -27.12 5.44 16.39
N GLY A 328 -26.70 6.14 15.35
CA GLY A 328 -27.28 7.41 14.89
C GLY A 328 -26.84 8.61 15.74
N LYS A 329 -25.77 8.48 16.51
CA LYS A 329 -25.32 9.47 17.49
C LYS A 329 -23.84 9.77 17.34
N THR A 330 -23.48 11.00 17.64
CA THR A 330 -22.09 11.43 17.77
C THR A 330 -21.68 11.42 19.24
N VAL A 331 -20.51 10.87 19.52
CA VAL A 331 -19.96 10.74 20.88
C VAL A 331 -18.55 11.33 20.95
N GLU A 332 -18.19 11.94 22.09
CA GLU A 332 -16.80 12.31 22.38
C GLU A 332 -16.14 11.17 23.16
N VAL A 333 -15.03 10.65 22.66
CA VAL A 333 -14.29 9.56 23.30
C VAL A 333 -12.82 9.90 23.50
N ALA A 334 -12.22 9.31 24.53
CA ALA A 334 -10.80 9.44 24.80
C ALA A 334 -10.00 8.67 23.73
N CYS A 335 -8.90 9.27 23.27
CA CYS A 335 -7.94 8.64 22.37
C CYS A 335 -6.51 8.88 22.90
N PRO A 336 -6.13 8.33 24.07
CA PRO A 336 -4.78 8.48 24.59
C PRO A 336 -3.75 7.84 23.64
N ILE A 337 -2.45 8.10 23.82
CA ILE A 337 -1.44 7.69 22.81
C ILE A 337 -1.38 6.16 22.66
N GLU A 338 -1.76 5.41 23.68
CA GLU A 338 -1.73 3.95 23.75
C GLU A 338 -2.95 3.29 23.08
N THR A 339 -4.02 4.03 22.80
CA THR A 339 -5.29 3.49 22.30
C THR A 339 -5.95 4.41 21.27
N MET A 340 -6.24 3.85 20.10
CA MET A 340 -7.08 4.45 19.06
C MET A 340 -8.52 3.96 19.26
N PRO A 341 -9.53 4.83 19.18
CA PRO A 341 -10.92 4.39 19.33
C PRO A 341 -11.34 3.44 18.22
N VAL A 342 -11.89 2.30 18.63
CA VAL A 342 -12.51 1.32 17.74
C VAL A 342 -13.77 0.81 18.43
N PHE A 343 -14.87 0.73 17.69
CA PHE A 343 -16.13 0.20 18.19
C PHE A 343 -16.47 -1.10 17.50
N VAL A 344 -17.06 -2.02 18.26
CA VAL A 344 -17.56 -3.31 17.80
C VAL A 344 -19.06 -3.19 17.61
N LYS A 345 -19.56 -3.58 16.43
CA LYS A 345 -20.99 -3.72 16.16
C LYS A 345 -21.56 -4.82 17.07
N ALA A 346 -22.53 -4.47 17.92
CA ALA A 346 -23.10 -5.33 18.97
C ALA A 346 -24.33 -6.11 18.49
#